data_AF-A0A6L7X8U5-F1
#
_entry.id   AF-A0A6L7X8U5-F1
#
_cell.length_a   1.000
_cell.length_b   1.000
_cell.length_c   1.000
_cell.angle_alpha   90.00
_cell.angle_beta   90.00
_cell.angle_gamma   90.00
#
_symmetry.space_group_name_H-M   'P 1'
#
loop_
_entity.id
_entity.type
_entity.pdbx_description
1 polymer ?
#
loop_
_entity_poly.entity_id
_entity_poly.type
_entity_poly.pdbx_seq_one_letter_code
_entity_poly.pdbx_strand_id
1 'polypeptide(L)'
;MRSIRSVIGELDFPRVRIGVGRPMVDGKGSRHPDDVADWLLSDPSRSERLLLHEAETRAAEAVAHMLEHGVESAMNLYNRSTPSAQS
;
A
#
# COMPACT_ATOMS: atom_id res chain seq x y z
N MET A 1 -1.68 -11.91 3.80
CA MET A 1 -1.96 -12.91 2.74
C MET A 1 -1.75 -14.34 3.25
N ARG A 2 -2.60 -14.82 4.17
CA ARG A 2 -2.53 -16.20 4.68
C ARG A 2 -3.07 -17.19 3.65
N SER A 3 -4.17 -16.84 2.98
CA SER A 3 -4.89 -17.70 2.03
C SER A 3 -4.10 -18.02 0.75
N ILE A 4 -3.29 -17.08 0.26
CA ILE A 4 -2.45 -17.34 -0.93
C ILE A 4 -1.34 -18.33 -0.58
N ARG A 5 -0.61 -18.08 0.52
CA ARG A 5 0.45 -18.99 0.99
C ARG A 5 -0.04 -20.40 1.30
N SER A 6 -1.28 -20.56 1.81
CA SER A 6 -1.83 -21.89 2.04
C SER A 6 -2.07 -22.69 0.76
N VAL A 7 -2.20 -22.03 -0.39
CA VAL A 7 -2.45 -22.69 -1.69
C VAL A 7 -1.14 -22.97 -2.43
N ILE A 8 -0.19 -22.02 -2.43
CA ILE A 8 1.05 -22.12 -3.22
C ILE A 8 2.29 -22.56 -2.40
N GLY A 9 2.15 -22.74 -1.08
CA GLY A 9 3.24 -23.07 -0.16
C GLY A 9 4.01 -21.84 0.35
N GLU A 10 5.18 -22.06 0.95
CA GLU A 10 6.07 -21.01 1.48
C GLU A 10 6.88 -20.26 0.41
N LEU A 11 6.50 -20.37 -0.87
CA LEU A 11 7.13 -19.60 -1.93
C LEU A 11 6.99 -18.10 -1.65
N ASP A 12 8.11 -17.39 -1.63
CA ASP A 12 8.11 -15.94 -1.52
C ASP A 12 7.85 -15.35 -2.91
N PHE A 13 6.84 -14.49 -3.00
CA PHE A 13 6.41 -13.87 -4.24
C PHE A 13 6.47 -12.35 -4.12
N PRO A 14 6.88 -11.63 -5.18
CA PRO A 14 6.92 -10.18 -5.17
C PRO A 14 5.52 -9.61 -4.94
N ARG A 15 5.45 -8.53 -4.16
CA ARG A 15 4.20 -7.86 -3.81
C ARG A 15 4.37 -6.35 -3.86
N VAL A 16 3.43 -5.68 -4.50
CA VAL A 16 3.28 -4.24 -4.41
C VAL A 16 2.35 -3.93 -3.25
N ARG A 17 2.78 -3.06 -2.33
CA ARG A 17 1.99 -2.67 -1.15
C ARG A 17 1.56 -1.22 -1.30
N ILE A 18 0.25 -1.00 -1.29
CA ILE A 18 -0.33 0.34 -1.27
C ILE A 18 -0.58 0.70 0.20
N GLY A 19 0.02 1.80 0.65
CA GLY A 19 -0.22 2.34 1.98
C GLY A 19 -1.55 3.07 1.99
N VAL A 20 -2.51 2.57 2.77
CA VAL A 20 -3.83 3.22 2.90
C VAL A 20 -3.86 4.25 4.03
N GLY A 21 -2.92 4.19 4.98
CA GLY A 21 -2.93 5.02 6.20
C GLY A 21 -3.47 4.24 7.40
N ARG A 22 -3.86 4.97 8.45
CA ARG A 22 -4.48 4.44 9.68
C ARG A 22 -5.49 5.43 10.24
N PRO A 23 -6.58 4.97 10.87
CA PRO A 23 -7.49 5.85 11.58
C PRO A 23 -6.79 6.49 12.79
N MET A 24 -7.08 7.77 13.03
CA MET A 24 -6.57 8.50 14.20
C MET A 24 -7.59 8.41 15.34
N VAL A 25 -7.22 7.75 16.43
CA VAL A 25 -8.02 7.60 17.65
C VAL A 25 -7.21 8.24 18.78
N ASP A 26 -7.82 9.19 19.50
CA ASP A 26 -7.16 10.00 20.54
C ASP A 26 -5.83 10.64 20.08
N GLY A 27 -5.82 11.13 18.84
CA GLY A 27 -4.66 11.78 18.24
C GLY A 27 -3.51 10.83 17.89
N LYS A 28 -3.71 9.51 17.92
CA LYS A 28 -2.71 8.50 17.56
C LYS A 28 -3.26 7.54 16.51
N GLY A 29 -2.39 7.03 15.63
CA GLY A 29 -2.78 6.01 14.67
C GLY A 29 -3.17 4.71 15.36
N SER A 30 -4.44 4.32 15.29
CA SER A 30 -4.92 3.10 15.93
C SER A 30 -4.36 1.85 15.24
N ARG A 31 -4.18 0.81 16.06
CA ARG A 31 -3.88 -0.56 15.62
C ARG A 31 -4.95 -1.54 16.07
N HIS A 32 -6.01 -1.06 16.73
CA HIS A 32 -7.08 -1.91 17.19
C HIS A 32 -7.78 -2.53 15.96
N PRO A 33 -8.05 -3.85 15.95
CA PRO A 33 -8.64 -4.52 14.80
C PRO A 33 -9.95 -3.89 14.34
N ASP A 34 -10.82 -3.53 15.29
CA ASP A 34 -12.15 -2.99 14.99
C ASP A 34 -12.06 -1.60 14.35
N ASP A 35 -11.30 -0.67 14.96
CA ASP A 35 -11.06 0.66 14.36
C ASP A 35 -10.50 0.57 12.94
N VAL A 36 -9.57 -0.35 12.72
CA VAL A 36 -8.94 -0.56 11.41
C VAL A 36 -9.93 -1.18 10.43
N ALA A 37 -10.75 -2.15 10.86
CA ALA A 37 -11.76 -2.77 10.02
C ALA A 37 -12.82 -1.74 9.59
N ASP A 38 -13.36 -0.98 10.54
CA ASP A 38 -14.36 0.06 10.26
C ASP A 38 -13.81 1.11 9.31
N TRP A 39 -12.59 1.58 9.53
CA TRP A 39 -11.94 2.55 8.66
C TRP A 39 -11.67 2.00 7.24
N LEU A 40 -11.25 0.73 7.12
CA LEU A 40 -11.04 0.09 5.81
C LEU A 40 -12.33 -0.16 5.02
N LEU A 41 -13.45 -0.34 5.73
CA LEU A 41 -14.76 -0.61 5.13
C LEU A 41 -15.57 0.67 4.89
N SER A 42 -15.08 1.82 5.37
CA SER A 42 -15.71 3.13 5.19
C SER A 42 -15.40 3.75 3.83
N ASP A 43 -16.25 4.67 3.40
CA ASP A 43 -16.01 5.48 2.21
C ASP A 43 -14.88 6.50 2.45
N PRO A 44 -13.82 6.52 1.62
CA PRO A 44 -12.78 7.53 1.71
C PRO A 44 -13.31 8.93 1.37
N SER A 45 -12.78 9.95 2.02
CA SER A 45 -13.03 11.35 1.66
C SER A 45 -12.52 11.66 0.25
N ARG A 46 -12.94 12.80 -0.33
CA ARG A 46 -12.50 13.21 -1.67
C ARG A 46 -10.97 13.34 -1.78
N SER A 47 -10.32 13.87 -0.74
CA SER A 47 -8.86 13.98 -0.66
C SER A 47 -8.18 12.62 -0.57
N GLU A 48 -8.71 11.70 0.24
CA GLU A 48 -8.18 10.34 0.33
C GLU A 48 -8.34 9.58 -0.98
N ARG A 49 -9.48 9.73 -1.68
CA ARG A 49 -9.69 9.14 -3.02
C ARG A 49 -8.64 9.58 -4.02
N LEU A 50 -8.26 10.86 -4.02
CA LEU A 50 -7.22 11.37 -4.91
C LEU A 50 -5.87 10.70 -4.62
N LEU A 51 -5.47 10.63 -3.35
CA LEU A 51 -4.24 9.95 -2.93
C LEU A 51 -4.25 8.45 -3.27
N LEU A 52 -5.40 7.79 -3.10
CA LEU A 52 -5.57 6.38 -3.46
C LEU A 52 -5.42 6.17 -4.98
N HIS A 53 -5.96 7.08 -5.79
CA HIS A 53 -5.85 7.00 -7.26
C HIS A 53 -4.42 7.25 -7.76
N GLU A 54 -3.70 8.20 -7.15
CA GLU A 54 -2.27 8.40 -7.42
C GLU A 54 -1.46 7.16 -7.03
N ALA A 55 -1.76 6.57 -5.87
CA ALA A 55 -1.08 5.36 -5.40
C ALA A 55 -1.40 4.13 -6.27
N GLU A 56 -2.64 4.01 -6.76
CA GLU A 56 -3.07 2.99 -7.72
C GLU A 56 -2.30 3.11 -9.03
N THR A 57 -2.25 4.32 -9.62
CA THR A 57 -1.52 4.58 -10.87
C THR A 57 -0.05 4.21 -10.72
N ARG A 58 0.59 4.67 -9.63
CA ARG A 58 1.98 4.37 -9.31
C ARG A 58 2.22 2.87 -9.09
N ALA A 59 1.26 2.16 -8.50
CA ALA A 59 1.34 0.72 -8.31
C ALA A 59 1.26 -0.02 -9.66
N ALA A 60 0.38 0.41 -10.57
CA ALA A 60 0.26 -0.16 -11.91
C ALA A 60 1.57 0.01 -12.71
N GLU A 61 2.15 1.22 -12.68
CA GLU A 61 3.45 1.49 -13.28
C GLU A 61 4.57 0.62 -12.69
N ALA A 62 4.59 0.46 -11.36
CA ALA A 62 5.55 -0.42 -10.70
C ALA A 62 5.43 -1.88 -11.13
N VAL A 63 4.21 -2.38 -11.33
CA VAL A 63 3.96 -3.73 -11.84
C VAL A 63 4.45 -3.86 -13.28
N ALA A 64 4.13 -2.90 -14.16
CA ALA A 64 4.61 -2.91 -15.54
C ALA A 64 6.15 -2.91 -15.60
N HIS A 65 6.79 -2.01 -14.84
CA HIS A 65 8.25 -1.91 -14.78
C HIS A 65 8.89 -3.19 -14.22
N MET A 66 8.26 -3.82 -13.23
CA MET A 66 8.72 -5.09 -12.67
C MET A 66 8.73 -6.22 -13.71
N LEU A 67 7.73 -6.26 -14.59
CA LEU A 67 7.65 -7.25 -15.67
C LEU A 67 8.69 -7.01 -16.76
N GLU A 68 9.00 -5.75 -17.07
CA GLU A 68 9.93 -5.37 -18.15
C GLU A 68 11.39 -5.37 -17.70
N HIS A 69 11.68 -4.95 -16.46
CA HIS A 69 13.03 -4.63 -15.98
C HIS A 69 13.42 -5.38 -14.70
N GLY A 70 12.53 -6.22 -14.15
CA GLY A 70 12.76 -7.00 -12.94
C GLY A 70 12.43 -6.29 -11.63
N VAL A 71 12.30 -7.09 -10.57
CA VAL A 71 11.85 -6.66 -9.23
C VAL A 71 12.78 -5.64 -8.59
N GLU A 72 14.10 -5.86 -8.64
CA GLU A 72 15.07 -4.96 -7.99
C GLU A 72 15.03 -3.55 -8.60
N SER A 73 14.91 -3.46 -9.93
CA SER A 73 14.78 -2.20 -10.66
C SER A 73 13.51 -1.44 -10.25
N ALA A 74 12.38 -2.15 -10.19
CA ALA A 74 11.12 -1.58 -9.72
C ALA A 74 11.20 -1.12 -8.26
N MET A 75 11.78 -1.93 -7.36
CA MET A 75 11.96 -1.56 -5.96
C MET A 75 12.78 -0.29 -5.82
N ASN A 76 13.91 -0.20 -6.53
CA ASN A 76 14.77 0.98 -6.50
C ASN A 76 14.08 2.23 -7.04
N LEU A 77 13.17 2.12 -7.99
CA LEU A 77 12.47 3.28 -8.56
C LEU A 77 11.27 3.71 -7.70
N TYR A 78 10.43 2.76 -7.29
CA TYR A 78 9.12 3.02 -6.68
C TYR A 78 9.14 2.94 -5.14
N ASN A 79 10.22 2.55 -4.48
CA ASN A 79 10.31 2.61 -3.01
C ASN A 79 11.10 3.82 -2.50
N ARG A 80 11.62 4.69 -3.37
CA ARG A 80 12.26 5.93 -2.92
C ARG A 80 11.23 6.78 -2.20
N SER A 81 11.51 7.11 -0.95
CA SER A 81 10.71 8.05 -0.17
C SER A 81 10.70 9.38 -0.91
N THR A 82 9.52 9.86 -1.30
CA THR A 82 9.32 11.30 -1.48
C THR A 82 9.73 11.96 -0.16
N PRO A 83 10.61 12.97 -0.12
CA PRO A 83 10.91 13.66 1.12
C PRO A 83 9.58 14.15 1.69
N SER A 84 9.21 13.67 2.88
CA SER A 84 8.09 14.25 3.62
C SER A 84 8.44 15.72 3.81
N ALA A 85 7.64 16.63 3.26
CA ALA A 85 7.66 18.03 3.63
C ALA A 85 7.43 18.08 5.14
N GLN A 86 8.51 18.23 5.89
CA GLN A 86 8.46 18.50 7.32
C GLN A 86 7.87 19.90 7.47
N SER A 87 6.71 19.97 8.12
CA SER A 87 6.13 21.21 8.67
C SER A 87 6.36 21.21 10.17
#